data_AF-A0A2G6M004-F1
#
_entry.id   AF-A0A2G6M004-F1
#
_cell.length_a   1.000
_cell.length_b   1.000
_cell.length_c   1.000
_cell.angle_alpha   90.00
_cell.angle_beta   90.00
_cell.angle_gamma   90.00
#
_symmetry.space_group_name_H-M   'P 1'
#
loop_
_entity.id
_entity.type
_entity.pdbx_description
1 polymer ?
#
loop_
_entity_poly.entity_id
_entity_poly.type
_entity_poly.pdbx_seq_one_letter_code
_entity_poly.pdbx_strand_id
1 'polypeptide(L)'
;MKNEIKVAVLWSIILAGLIVHGLIELIPLFYGTSVVMAGADGTMPSGDMWMMLVFYLVPMVFMAFTVLFTCKYLRLLNLLFAGLYTIANAFHFFEHMGMGFGVQVILLGFVFLVSIALTHSSFRLWKNPSLSE
;
A
#
# COMPACT_ATOMS: atom_id res chain seq x y z
N MET A 1 3.18 21.59 6.30
CA MET A 1 3.97 20.34 6.37
C MET A 1 4.82 20.23 5.12
N LYS A 2 6.11 19.89 5.23
CA LYS A 2 6.99 19.63 4.06
C LYS A 2 6.42 18.47 3.23
N ASN A 3 6.53 18.54 1.90
CA ASN A 3 5.92 17.55 1.00
C ASN A 3 6.50 16.14 1.23
N GLU A 4 7.77 16.05 1.63
CA GLU A 4 8.49 14.82 1.97
C GLU A 4 7.84 14.10 3.16
N ILE A 5 7.58 14.82 4.26
CA ILE A 5 6.92 14.28 5.45
C ILE A 5 5.51 13.82 5.10
N LYS A 6 4.79 14.58 4.27
CA LYS A 6 3.46 14.21 3.81
C LYS A 6 3.47 12.87 3.06
N VAL A 7 4.39 12.70 2.13
CA VAL A 7 4.55 11.46 1.36
C VAL A 7 4.93 10.29 2.28
N ALA A 8 5.85 10.50 3.23
CA ALA A 8 6.25 9.47 4.18
C ALA A 8 5.09 9.01 5.08
N VAL A 9 4.27 9.94 5.58
CA VAL A 9 3.06 9.63 6.37
C VAL A 9 2.03 8.88 5.52
N LEU A 10 1.86 9.25 4.24
CA LEU A 10 0.92 8.54 3.37
C LEU A 10 1.40 7.11 3.09
N TRP A 11 2.70 6.89 2.88
CA TRP A 11 3.26 5.53 2.79
C TRP A 11 3.08 4.71 4.07
N SER A 12 3.23 5.33 5.25
CA SER A 12 3.02 4.62 6.51
C SER A 12 1.56 4.21 6.70
N ILE A 13 0.60 5.05 6.29
CA ILE A 13 -0.83 4.70 6.30
C ILE A 13 -1.13 3.57 5.31
N ILE A 14 -0.52 3.56 4.12
CA ILE A 14 -0.64 2.43 3.17
C ILE A 14 -0.12 1.15 3.80
N LEU A 15 1.07 1.18 4.42
CA LEU A 15 1.66 0.01 5.08
C LEU A 15 0.76 -0.51 6.21
N ALA A 16 0.23 0.40 7.06
CA ALA A 16 -0.70 0.03 8.11
C ALA A 16 -1.99 -0.59 7.52
N GLY A 17 -2.51 -0.03 6.43
CA GLY A 17 -3.66 -0.59 5.70
C GLY A 17 -3.41 -2.02 5.20
N LEU A 18 -2.23 -2.29 4.64
CA LEU A 18 -1.84 -3.64 4.20
C LEU A 18 -1.80 -4.63 5.38
N ILE A 19 -1.19 -4.23 6.50
CA ILE A 19 -1.14 -5.06 7.71
C ILE A 19 -2.55 -5.36 8.22
N VAL A 20 -3.40 -4.34 8.36
CA VAL A 20 -4.77 -4.51 8.84
C VAL A 20 -5.60 -5.36 7.86
N HIS A 21 -5.40 -5.22 6.55
CA HIS A 21 -6.07 -6.04 5.55
C HIS A 21 -5.79 -7.53 5.75
N GLY A 22 -4.52 -7.91 5.92
CA GLY A 22 -4.17 -9.30 6.23
C GLY A 22 -4.70 -9.76 7.59
N LEU A 23 -4.67 -8.89 8.60
CA LEU A 23 -5.21 -9.23 9.93
C LEU A 23 -6.71 -9.50 9.90
N ILE A 24 -7.50 -8.74 9.13
CA ILE A 24 -8.95 -8.96 9.00
C ILE A 24 -9.25 -10.38 8.49
N GLU A 25 -8.48 -10.86 7.50
CA GLU A 25 -8.64 -12.22 6.97
C GLU A 25 -8.23 -13.32 7.96
N LEU A 26 -7.32 -13.00 8.88
CA LEU A 26 -6.85 -13.94 9.91
C LEU A 26 -7.70 -13.92 11.20
N ILE A 27 -8.47 -12.86 11.47
CA ILE A 27 -9.31 -12.77 12.69
C ILE A 27 -10.24 -13.99 12.88
N PRO A 28 -10.91 -14.52 11.85
CA PRO A 28 -11.77 -15.70 11.98
C PRO A 28 -11.07 -16.93 12.59
N LEU A 29 -9.74 -17.04 12.45
CA LEU A 29 -8.94 -18.11 13.06
C LEU A 29 -9.10 -18.14 14.59
N PHE A 30 -9.19 -16.98 15.25
CA PHE A 30 -9.37 -16.89 16.70
C PHE A 30 -10.77 -17.33 17.17
N TYR A 31 -11.70 -17.50 16.25
CA TYR A 31 -13.05 -18.01 16.51
C TYR A 31 -13.20 -19.48 16.05
N GLY A 32 -12.11 -20.15 15.68
CA GLY A 32 -12.11 -21.54 15.21
C GLY A 32 -12.60 -21.72 13.78
N THR A 33 -12.78 -20.64 13.01
CA THR A 33 -13.14 -20.71 11.60
C THR A 33 -11.92 -21.04 10.76
N SER A 34 -12.07 -21.95 9.80
CA SER A 34 -11.01 -22.26 8.84
C SER A 34 -10.74 -21.06 7.93
N VAL A 35 -9.46 -20.70 7.79
CA VAL A 35 -8.96 -19.71 6.82
C VAL A 35 -8.20 -20.38 5.67
N VAL A 36 -8.22 -21.71 5.59
CA VAL A 36 -7.56 -22.48 4.54
C VAL A 36 -8.33 -22.29 3.24
N MET A 37 -7.63 -21.89 2.18
CA MET A 37 -8.23 -21.77 0.85
C MET A 37 -8.78 -23.11 0.37
N ALA A 38 -9.91 -23.08 -0.33
CA ALA A 38 -10.50 -24.28 -0.91
C ALA A 38 -9.51 -24.98 -1.85
N GLY A 39 -9.23 -26.26 -1.60
CA GLY A 39 -8.32 -27.06 -2.41
C GLY A 39 -6.83 -26.88 -2.09
N ALA A 40 -6.46 -26.16 -1.03
CA ALA A 40 -5.06 -26.05 -0.62
C ALA A 40 -4.51 -27.41 -0.11
N ASP A 41 -3.31 -27.76 -0.54
CA ASP A 41 -2.60 -29.01 -0.19
C ASP A 41 -1.51 -28.79 0.88
N GLY A 42 -1.42 -27.57 1.43
CA GLY A 42 -0.40 -27.18 2.40
C GLY A 42 0.90 -26.67 1.77
N THR A 43 0.98 -26.57 0.43
CA THR A 43 2.10 -25.93 -0.25
C THR A 43 1.80 -24.46 -0.54
N MET A 44 2.72 -23.57 -0.17
CA MET A 44 2.60 -22.14 -0.49
C MET A 44 3.39 -21.85 -1.77
N PRO A 45 2.76 -21.26 -2.80
CA PRO A 45 3.48 -20.80 -3.97
C PRO A 45 4.56 -19.78 -3.58
N SER A 46 5.80 -20.00 -4.02
CA SER A 46 6.91 -19.09 -3.70
C SER A 46 6.67 -17.65 -4.21
N GLY A 47 5.89 -17.51 -5.30
CA GLY A 47 5.49 -16.22 -5.85
C GLY A 47 4.72 -15.35 -4.86
N ASP A 48 3.87 -15.94 -4.02
CA ASP A 48 3.02 -15.20 -3.08
C ASP A 48 3.86 -14.55 -1.97
N MET A 49 4.89 -15.26 -1.48
CA MET A 49 5.82 -14.71 -0.50
C MET A 49 6.62 -13.52 -1.06
N TRP A 50 7.09 -13.62 -2.32
CA TRP A 50 7.81 -12.53 -2.96
C TRP A 50 6.92 -11.33 -3.23
N MET A 51 5.69 -11.56 -3.68
CA MET A 51 4.71 -10.51 -3.86
C MET A 51 4.43 -9.79 -2.54
N MET A 52 4.18 -10.53 -1.47
CA MET A 52 4.01 -9.95 -0.13
C MET A 52 5.23 -9.13 0.28
N LEU A 53 6.44 -9.67 0.14
CA LEU A 53 7.65 -8.93 0.49
C LEU A 53 7.75 -7.59 -0.26
N VAL A 54 7.52 -7.59 -1.57
CA VAL A 54 7.58 -6.37 -2.39
C VAL A 54 6.52 -5.36 -1.95
N PHE A 55 5.28 -5.81 -1.71
CA PHE A 55 4.19 -4.91 -1.33
C PHE A 55 4.38 -4.26 0.05
N TYR A 56 5.13 -4.90 0.95
CA TYR A 56 5.42 -4.34 2.27
C TYR A 56 6.73 -3.54 2.28
N LEU A 57 7.74 -4.00 1.51
CA LEU A 57 9.06 -3.38 1.47
C LEU A 57 9.05 -2.03 0.75
N VAL A 58 8.30 -1.91 -0.34
CA VAL A 58 8.24 -0.66 -1.13
C VAL A 58 7.76 0.54 -0.28
N PRO A 59 6.65 0.46 0.48
CA PRO A 59 6.22 1.52 1.39
C PRO A 59 7.28 1.87 2.42
N MET A 60 7.95 0.88 3.01
CA MET A 60 9.02 1.11 3.99
C MET A 60 10.21 1.87 3.39
N VAL A 61 10.65 1.45 2.20
CA VAL A 61 11.76 2.09 1.48
C VAL A 61 11.42 3.54 1.13
N PHE A 62 10.25 3.80 0.55
CA PHE A 62 9.90 5.17 0.16
C PHE A 62 9.55 6.06 1.34
N MET A 63 8.99 5.51 2.42
CA MET A 63 8.80 6.25 3.67
C MET A 63 10.14 6.76 4.21
N ALA A 64 11.18 5.92 4.24
CA ALA A 64 12.50 6.33 4.72
C ALA A 64 13.23 7.25 3.73
N PHE A 65 13.34 6.84 2.47
CA PHE A 65 14.20 7.51 1.49
C PHE A 65 13.66 8.87 1.06
N THR A 66 12.34 9.07 1.06
CA THR A 66 11.75 10.37 0.72
C THR A 66 12.07 11.43 1.76
N VAL A 67 12.33 11.04 3.01
CA VAL A 67 12.72 11.96 4.09
C VAL A 67 14.24 12.17 4.13
N LEU A 68 15.02 11.10 3.91
CA LEU A 68 16.47 11.13 4.08
C LEU A 68 17.22 11.71 2.87
N PHE A 69 16.64 11.65 1.67
CA PHE A 69 17.35 12.01 0.44
C PHE A 69 16.54 12.96 -0.44
N THR A 70 17.21 13.93 -1.06
CA THR A 70 16.60 14.95 -1.93
C THR A 70 16.78 14.67 -3.43
N CYS A 71 17.17 13.44 -3.79
CA CYS A 71 17.49 13.05 -5.17
C CYS A 71 16.25 13.08 -6.10
N LYS A 72 16.37 13.75 -7.26
CA LYS A 72 15.31 13.85 -8.27
C LYS A 72 14.83 12.48 -8.79
N TYR A 73 15.74 11.52 -8.92
CA TYR A 73 15.40 10.17 -9.42
C TYR A 73 14.62 9.38 -8.37
N LEU A 74 14.95 9.51 -7.08
CA LEU A 74 14.19 8.89 -6.01
C LEU A 74 12.76 9.45 -5.94
N ARG A 75 12.59 10.75 -6.14
CA ARG A 75 11.26 11.39 -6.21
C ARG A 75 10.43 10.90 -7.40
N LEU A 76 11.06 10.71 -8.56
CA LEU A 76 10.41 10.14 -9.74
C LEU A 76 10.01 8.68 -9.50
N LEU A 77 10.91 7.85 -8.97
CA LEU A 77 10.61 6.46 -8.61
C LEU A 77 9.46 6.39 -7.60
N ASN A 78 9.49 7.22 -6.56
CA ASN A 78 8.41 7.33 -5.59
C ASN A 78 7.05 7.65 -6.25
N LEU A 79 7.03 8.59 -7.20
CA LEU A 79 5.82 8.92 -7.97
C LEU A 79 5.34 7.73 -8.81
N LEU A 80 6.24 7.03 -9.50
CA LEU A 80 5.89 5.87 -10.31
C LEU A 80 5.28 4.75 -9.45
N PHE A 81 5.93 4.41 -8.33
CA PHE A 81 5.42 3.39 -7.41
C PHE A 81 4.13 3.81 -6.72
N ALA A 82 3.96 5.08 -6.33
CA ALA A 82 2.69 5.57 -5.81
C ALA A 82 1.54 5.39 -6.83
N GLY A 83 1.81 5.69 -8.11
CA GLY A 83 0.87 5.47 -9.20
C GLY A 83 0.52 4.00 -9.39
N LEU A 84 1.52 3.11 -9.42
CA LEU A 84 1.30 1.66 -9.49
C LEU A 84 0.47 1.14 -8.31
N TYR A 85 0.75 1.60 -7.10
CA TYR A 85 -0.06 1.27 -5.92
C TYR A 85 -1.49 1.77 -6.05
N THR A 86 -1.70 2.94 -6.63
CA THR A 86 -3.06 3.48 -6.83
C THR A 86 -3.84 2.61 -7.81
N ILE A 87 -3.21 2.17 -8.89
CA ILE A 87 -3.81 1.27 -9.88
C ILE A 87 -4.11 -0.09 -9.24
N ALA A 88 -3.15 -0.69 -8.51
CA ALA A 88 -3.35 -1.96 -7.83
C ALA A 88 -4.48 -1.89 -6.79
N ASN A 89 -4.51 -0.85 -5.96
CA ASN A 89 -5.58 -0.65 -4.97
C ASN A 89 -6.94 -0.40 -5.64
N ALA A 90 -6.99 0.26 -6.80
CA ALA A 90 -8.23 0.41 -7.56
C ALA A 90 -8.78 -0.95 -7.98
N PHE A 91 -7.97 -1.77 -8.65
CA PHE A 91 -8.37 -3.12 -9.07
C PHE A 91 -8.83 -3.97 -7.89
N HIS A 92 -8.03 -4.02 -6.83
CA HIS A 92 -8.33 -4.81 -5.63
C HIS A 92 -9.62 -4.37 -4.94
N PHE A 93 -9.84 -3.06 -4.82
CA PHE A 93 -11.06 -2.50 -4.25
C PHE A 93 -12.29 -2.84 -5.09
N PHE A 94 -12.25 -2.64 -6.40
CA PHE A 94 -13.40 -2.92 -7.27
C PHE A 94 -13.70 -4.41 -7.40
N GLU A 95 -12.68 -5.27 -7.36
CA GLU A 95 -12.87 -6.72 -7.27
C GLU A 95 -13.65 -7.11 -6.01
N HIS A 96 -13.24 -6.60 -4.84
CA HIS A 96 -13.92 -6.89 -3.58
C HIS A 96 -15.34 -6.31 -3.53
N MET A 97 -15.56 -5.13 -4.11
CA MET A 97 -16.91 -4.57 -4.26
C MET A 97 -17.84 -5.52 -5.04
N GLY A 98 -17.32 -6.24 -6.03
CA GLY A 98 -18.08 -7.22 -6.81
C GLY A 98 -18.45 -8.49 -6.03
N MET A 99 -17.70 -8.83 -4.97
CA MET A 99 -17.91 -10.01 -4.13
C MET A 99 -18.88 -9.77 -2.96
N GLY A 100 -19.11 -8.50 -2.59
CA GLY A 100 -20.07 -8.10 -1.55
C GLY A 100 -19.52 -7.02 -0.62
N PHE A 101 -20.41 -6.22 -0.04
CA PHE A 101 -20.02 -5.12 0.85
C PHE A 101 -19.74 -5.63 2.26
N GLY A 102 -18.56 -5.31 2.80
CA GLY A 102 -18.14 -5.70 4.15
C GLY A 102 -16.99 -4.86 4.69
N VAL A 103 -16.49 -5.22 5.87
CA VAL A 103 -15.40 -4.48 6.56
C VAL A 103 -14.15 -4.35 5.68
N GLN A 104 -13.85 -5.39 4.90
CA GLN A 104 -12.75 -5.41 3.95
C GLN A 104 -12.89 -4.33 2.86
N VAL A 105 -14.08 -4.19 2.27
CA VAL A 105 -14.35 -3.17 1.24
C VAL A 105 -14.19 -1.75 1.80
N ILE A 106 -14.62 -1.51 3.05
CA ILE A 106 -14.45 -0.21 3.70
C ILE A 106 -12.96 0.12 3.87
N LEU A 107 -12.16 -0.82 4.36
CA LEU A 107 -10.72 -0.64 4.50
C LEU A 107 -10.04 -0.41 3.14
N LEU A 108 -10.35 -1.24 2.15
CA LEU A 108 -9.76 -1.12 0.81
C LEU A 108 -10.14 0.19 0.13
N GLY A 109 -11.38 0.66 0.32
CA GLY A 109 -11.80 1.99 -0.15
C GLY A 109 -11.00 3.11 0.50
N PHE A 110 -10.77 3.03 1.82
CA PHE A 110 -9.92 4.00 2.52
C PHE A 110 -8.47 3.96 2.00
N VAL A 111 -7.85 2.78 1.90
CA VAL A 111 -6.47 2.62 1.40
C VAL A 111 -6.36 3.11 -0.05
N PHE A 112 -7.37 2.86 -0.88
CA PHE A 112 -7.43 3.38 -2.23
C PHE A 112 -7.45 4.92 -2.26
N LEU A 113 -8.29 5.58 -1.46
CA LEU A 113 -8.29 7.05 -1.36
C LEU A 113 -6.95 7.62 -0.86
N VAL A 114 -6.32 6.95 0.11
CA VAL A 114 -4.98 7.32 0.60
C VAL A 114 -3.95 7.17 -0.52
N SER A 115 -4.04 6.13 -1.36
CA SER A 115 -3.13 5.92 -2.48
C SER A 115 -3.25 7.02 -3.55
N ILE A 116 -4.46 7.51 -3.83
CA ILE A 116 -4.69 8.69 -4.69
C ILE A 116 -4.01 9.92 -4.08
N ALA A 117 -4.23 10.16 -2.78
CA ALA A 117 -3.61 11.28 -2.08
C ALA A 117 -2.07 11.20 -2.07
N LEU A 118 -1.52 9.98 -1.96
CA LEU A 118 -0.09 9.69 -2.07
C LEU A 118 0.42 10.03 -3.46
N THR A 119 -0.21 9.55 -4.53
CA THR A 119 0.18 9.84 -5.91
C THR A 119 0.15 11.33 -6.19
N HIS A 120 -0.89 12.03 -5.78
CA HIS A 120 -0.98 13.48 -5.92
C HIS A 120 0.12 14.21 -5.13
N SER A 121 0.39 13.81 -3.90
CA SER A 121 1.45 14.42 -3.07
C SER A 121 2.85 14.14 -3.64
N SER A 122 3.08 12.93 -4.14
CA SER A 122 4.30 12.52 -4.84
C SER A 122 4.52 13.32 -6.12
N PHE A 123 3.45 13.60 -6.88
CA PHE A 123 3.53 14.43 -8.08
C PHE A 123 3.92 15.87 -7.73
N ARG A 124 3.31 16.44 -6.68
CA ARG A 124 3.68 17.76 -6.17
C ARG A 124 5.13 17.82 -5.69
N LEU A 125 5.59 16.78 -4.99
CA LEU A 125 6.98 16.67 -4.53
C LEU A 125 7.98 16.60 -5.68
N TRP A 126 7.67 15.84 -6.72
CA TRP A 126 8.52 15.73 -7.90
C TRP A 126 8.58 17.04 -8.70
N LYS A 127 7.43 17.71 -8.88
CA LYS A 127 7.33 18.98 -9.63
C LYS A 127 7.91 20.18 -8.90
N ASN A 128 7.64 20.29 -7.59
CA ASN A 128 8.10 21.38 -6.75
C ASN A 128 8.92 20.82 -5.59
N PRO A 129 10.20 20.45 -5.84
CA PRO A 129 11.17 20.19 -4.78
C PRO A 129 11.12 21.30 -3.74
N SER A 130 11.07 20.98 -2.44
CA SER A 130 11.50 21.99 -1.47
C SER A 130 12.95 22.35 -1.82
N LEU A 131 13.20 23.62 -2.09
CA LEU A 131 14.56 24.13 -2.22
C LEU A 131 15.29 23.73 -0.95
N SER A 132 16.34 22.92 -1.07
CA SER A 132 17.26 22.70 0.03
C SER A 132 17.89 24.04 0.35
N GLU A 133 17.54 24.61 1.51
CA GLU A 133 18.34 25.64 2.16
C GLU A 133 19.73 25.09 2.50
#